data_AF-A0A956M308-F1
#
_entry.id   AF-A0A956M308-F1
#
_cell.length_a   1.000
_cell.length_b   1.000
_cell.length_c   1.000
_cell.angle_alpha   90.00
_cell.angle_beta   90.00
_cell.angle_gamma   90.00
#
_symmetry.space_group_name_H-M   'P 1'
#
loop_
_entity.id
_entity.type
_entity.pdbx_description
1 polymer ?
#
loop_
_entity_poly.entity_id
_entity_poly.type
_entity_poly.pdbx_seq_one_letter_code
_entity_poly.pdbx_strand_id
1 'polypeptide(L)'
;MTRDPGRGRRIGLLFGVPFLLRVAVFAELRGLAFFQSLFVDARTYQEQAVRLLTGAPAAPGPFWQPPLYPYALSWLYRITGPNVDAARFAQAALGSVSCVLLFAITDRVGGRRAAWIAWGGM
;
A
#
# COMPACT_ATOMS: atom_id res chain seq x y z
N MET A 1 -12.89 -22.47 19.43
CA MET A 1 -12.09 -21.77 18.40
C MET A 1 -11.48 -22.80 17.46
N THR A 2 -12.28 -23.35 16.55
CA THR A 2 -11.81 -24.35 15.56
C THR A 2 -11.18 -23.60 14.38
N ARG A 3 -9.85 -23.70 14.23
CA ARG A 3 -9.14 -23.17 13.06
C ARG A 3 -9.50 -24.05 11.86
N ASP A 4 -10.38 -23.55 10.98
CA ASP A 4 -10.68 -24.18 9.70
C ASP A 4 -9.37 -24.31 8.88
N PRO A 5 -8.92 -25.53 8.53
CA PRO A 5 -7.69 -25.74 7.78
C PRO A 5 -7.69 -25.05 6.40
N GLY A 6 -8.86 -24.74 5.85
CA GLY A 6 -9.00 -23.97 4.61
C GLY A 6 -8.73 -22.46 4.75
N ARG A 7 -8.73 -21.91 5.96
CA ARG A 7 -8.63 -20.46 6.20
C ARG A 7 -7.24 -19.92 5.87
N GLY A 8 -6.19 -20.66 6.19
CA GLY A 8 -4.81 -20.27 5.87
C GLY A 8 -4.57 -20.16 4.36
N ARG A 9 -5.08 -21.13 3.58
CA ARG A 9 -4.98 -21.12 2.12
C ARG A 9 -5.74 -19.95 1.49
N ARG A 10 -6.93 -19.61 2.02
CA ARG A 10 -7.71 -18.45 1.55
C ARG A 10 -6.99 -17.13 1.83
N ILE A 11 -6.45 -16.96 3.03
CA ILE A 11 -5.66 -15.76 3.38
C ILE A 11 -4.42 -15.65 2.50
N GLY A 12 -3.72 -16.76 2.28
CA GLY A 12 -2.56 -16.82 1.38
C GLY A 12 -2.91 -16.41 -0.06
N LEU A 13 -4.04 -16.87 -0.60
CA LEU A 13 -4.52 -16.46 -1.93
C LEU A 13 -4.93 -14.98 -1.97
N LEU A 14 -5.64 -14.50 -0.94
CA LEU A 14 -6.09 -13.11 -0.84
C LEU A 14 -4.94 -12.11 -0.68
N PHE A 15 -3.83 -12.53 -0.09
CA PHE A 15 -2.61 -11.72 -0.07
C PHE A 15 -1.81 -11.89 -1.38
N GLY A 16 -1.60 -13.14 -1.79
CA GLY A 16 -0.71 -13.52 -2.87
C GLY A 16 -1.18 -13.05 -4.24
N VAL A 17 -2.45 -13.22 -4.58
CA VAL A 17 -2.98 -12.83 -5.91
C VAL A 17 -2.87 -11.31 -6.13
N PRO A 18 -3.37 -10.45 -5.22
CA PRO A 18 -3.25 -8.99 -5.41
C PRO A 18 -1.80 -8.50 -5.30
N PHE A 19 -0.95 -9.19 -4.53
CA PHE A 19 0.48 -8.88 -4.46
C PHE A 19 1.20 -9.21 -5.77
N LEU A 20 1.04 -10.43 -6.27
CA LEU A 20 1.63 -10.88 -7.53
C LEU A 20 1.17 -10.04 -8.72
N LEU A 21 -0.13 -9.70 -8.76
CA LEU A 21 -0.66 -8.80 -9.79
C LEU A 21 0.04 -7.43 -9.76
N ARG A 22 0.22 -6.85 -8.57
CA ARG A 22 0.92 -5.57 -8.41
C ARG A 22 2.39 -5.65 -8.79
N VAL A 23 3.06 -6.77 -8.45
CA VAL A 23 4.45 -7.01 -8.85
C VAL A 23 4.57 -7.20 -10.35
N ALA A 24 3.65 -7.92 -10.99
CA ALA A 24 3.63 -8.11 -12.44
C ALA A 24 3.39 -6.77 -13.18
N VAL A 25 2.40 -5.99 -12.72
CA VAL A 25 2.14 -4.64 -13.25
C VAL A 25 3.36 -3.74 -13.04
N PHE A 26 4.00 -3.78 -11.88
CA PHE A 26 5.24 -3.03 -11.63
C PHE A 26 6.37 -3.46 -12.60
N ALA A 27 6.51 -4.76 -12.84
CA ALA A 27 7.52 -5.31 -13.74
C ALA A 27 7.27 -4.97 -15.21
N GLU A 28 6.03 -4.78 -15.64
CA GLU A 28 5.72 -4.25 -16.97
C GLU A 28 5.95 -2.74 -17.04
N LEU A 29 5.48 -2.01 -16.03
CA LEU A 29 5.51 -0.56 -16.04
C LEU A 29 6.92 0.01 -15.86
N ARG A 30 7.86 -0.70 -15.22
CA ARG A 30 9.27 -0.24 -15.08
C ARG A 30 9.98 0.10 -16.39
N GLY A 31 9.53 -0.48 -17.51
CA GLY A 31 10.09 -0.25 -18.84
C GLY A 31 9.56 1.01 -19.51
N LEU A 32 8.47 1.60 -19.02
CA LEU A 32 7.87 2.81 -19.57
C LEU A 32 8.56 4.05 -19.02
N ALA A 33 8.91 4.99 -19.89
CA ALA A 33 9.52 6.28 -19.52
C ALA A 33 8.68 7.07 -18.48
N PHE A 34 7.36 6.89 -18.50
CA PHE A 34 6.43 7.46 -17.52
C PHE A 34 6.66 6.95 -16.09
N PHE A 35 7.12 5.72 -15.93
CA PHE A 35 7.34 5.11 -14.62
C PHE A 35 8.69 5.50 -14.02
N GLN A 36 9.60 6.03 -14.84
CA GLN A 36 10.88 6.60 -14.38
C GLN A 36 10.74 8.07 -14.00
N SER A 37 9.75 8.77 -14.58
CA SER A 37 9.43 10.15 -14.20
C SER A 37 8.57 10.19 -12.95
N LEU A 38 9.09 10.75 -11.85
CA LEU A 38 8.29 11.07 -10.67
C LEU A 38 7.36 12.24 -11.03
N PHE A 39 6.10 11.93 -11.35
CA PHE A 39 5.09 12.95 -11.64
C PHE A 39 4.75 13.75 -10.39
N VAL A 40 4.87 15.08 -10.52
CA VAL A 40 4.42 16.14 -9.61
C VAL A 40 4.46 15.75 -8.13
N ASP A 41 3.40 15.15 -7.59
CA ASP A 41 3.32 14.78 -6.17
C ASP A 41 4.38 13.77 -5.73
N ALA A 42 4.72 12.79 -6.58
CA ALA A 42 5.74 11.80 -6.24
C ALA A 42 7.12 12.45 -6.06
N ARG A 43 7.46 13.42 -6.90
CA ARG A 43 8.71 14.19 -6.80
C ARG A 43 8.70 15.03 -5.53
N THR A 44 7.60 15.74 -5.27
CA THR A 44 7.48 16.57 -4.06
C THR A 44 7.62 15.71 -2.80
N TYR A 45 6.98 14.55 -2.71
CA TYR A 45 7.15 13.64 -1.57
C TYR A 45 8.57 13.07 -1.44
N GLN A 46 9.22 12.74 -2.56
CA GLN A 46 10.62 12.32 -2.57
C GLN A 46 11.53 13.42 -1.98
N GLU A 47 11.38 14.65 -2.46
CA GLU A 47 12.18 15.80 -2.02
C GLU A 47 11.92 16.11 -0.53
N GLN A 48 10.67 16.08 -0.09
CA GLN A 48 10.30 16.24 1.32
C GLN A 48 10.92 15.14 2.20
N ALA A 49 10.86 13.87 1.77
CA ALA A 49 11.42 12.75 2.50
C ALA A 49 12.95 12.82 2.61
N VAL A 50 13.63 13.22 1.52
CA VAL A 50 15.09 13.42 1.53
C VAL A 50 15.48 14.59 2.45
N ARG A 51 14.73 15.70 2.45
CA ARG A 51 14.96 16.82 3.37
C ARG A 51 14.77 16.41 4.83
N LEU A 52 13.81 15.54 5.12
CA LEU A 52 13.62 14.98 6.46
C LEU A 52 14.81 14.11 6.92
N LEU A 53 15.51 13.43 6.00
CA LEU A 53 16.73 12.67 6.34
C LEU A 53 17.87 13.57 6.82
N THR A 54 17.96 14.80 6.32
CA THR A 54 19.00 15.77 6.68
C THR A 54 18.62 16.65 7.88
N GLY A 55 17.47 16.39 8.52
CA GLY A 55 16.96 17.18 9.65
C GLY A 55 16.30 18.50 9.25
N ALA A 56 16.10 18.75 7.96
CA ALA A 56 15.40 19.93 7.48
C ALA A 56 13.87 19.72 7.52
N PRO A 57 13.09 20.78 7.78
CA PRO A 57 11.63 20.69 7.77
C PRO A 57 11.10 20.25 6.40
N ALA A 58 10.11 19.35 6.39
CA ALA A 58 9.58 18.72 5.17
C ALA A 58 9.19 19.74 4.08
N ALA A 59 8.54 20.85 4.43
CA ALA A 59 8.16 21.93 3.51
C ALA A 59 8.51 23.32 4.05
N PRO A 60 8.68 24.35 3.18
CA PRO A 60 8.97 25.73 3.61
C PRO A 60 7.77 26.49 4.20
N GLY A 61 6.55 25.94 4.09
CA GLY A 61 5.30 26.58 4.57
C GLY A 61 4.42 25.60 5.36
N PRO A 62 3.32 26.08 5.98
CA PRO A 62 2.40 25.24 6.74
C PRO A 62 1.85 24.13 5.85
N PHE A 63 1.84 22.90 6.38
CA PHE A 63 1.50 21.61 5.77
C PHE A 63 0.50 21.65 4.59
N TRP A 64 0.97 22.07 3.41
CA TRP A 64 0.14 22.09 2.21
C TRP A 64 -0.19 20.68 1.71
N GLN A 65 0.71 19.73 1.96
CA GLN A 65 0.51 18.30 1.74
C GLN A 65 0.46 17.53 3.08
N PRO A 66 -0.30 16.42 3.14
CA PRO A 66 -0.45 15.63 4.34
C PRO A 66 0.93 15.09 4.80
N PRO A 67 1.38 15.42 6.03
CA PRO A 67 2.74 15.15 6.47
C PRO A 67 3.05 13.67 6.66
N LEU A 68 2.03 12.84 6.90
CA LEU A 68 2.20 11.44 7.28
C LEU A 68 3.01 10.63 6.25
N TYR A 69 2.72 10.84 4.97
CA TYR A 69 3.36 10.10 3.88
C TYR A 69 4.87 10.43 3.75
N PRO A 70 5.31 11.70 3.71
CA PRO A 70 6.74 12.04 3.69
C PRO A 70 7.50 11.55 4.93
N TYR A 71 6.89 11.53 6.12
CA TYR A 71 7.52 10.93 7.31
C TYR A 71 7.69 9.41 7.16
N ALA A 72 6.64 8.69 6.75
CA ALA A 72 6.72 7.25 6.51
C ALA A 72 7.77 6.92 5.44
N LEU A 73 7.83 7.72 4.37
CA LEU A 73 8.79 7.58 3.28
C LEU A 73 10.23 7.86 3.75
N SER A 74 10.43 8.91 4.55
CA SER A 74 11.74 9.21 5.14
C SER A 74 12.23 8.06 6.02
N TRP A 75 11.36 7.44 6.81
CA TRP A 75 11.72 6.31 7.66
C TRP A 75 12.11 5.08 6.83
N LEU A 76 11.37 4.80 5.76
CA LEU A 76 11.74 3.75 4.81
C LEU A 76 13.11 4.03 4.18
N TYR A 77 13.35 5.27 3.76
CA TYR A 77 14.62 5.68 3.14
C TYR A 77 15.81 5.71 4.08
N ARG A 78 15.60 5.74 5.40
CA ARG A 78 16.69 5.50 6.36
C ARG A 78 17.25 4.08 6.26
N ILE A 79 16.42 3.11 5.86
CA ILE A 79 16.80 1.70 5.78
C ILE A 79 17.25 1.35 4.36
N THR A 80 16.53 1.85 3.35
CA THR A 80 16.74 1.45 1.94
C THR A 80 17.58 2.44 1.13
N GLY A 81 17.92 3.59 1.71
CA GLY A 81 18.34 4.77 0.96
C GLY A 81 17.18 5.42 0.18
N PRO A 82 17.42 6.55 -0.52
CA PRO A 82 16.42 7.29 -1.30
C PRO A 82 15.96 6.55 -2.58
N ASN A 83 15.34 5.38 -2.41
CA ASN A 83 14.97 4.48 -3.48
C ASN A 83 13.44 4.46 -3.68
N VAL A 84 12.98 5.02 -4.79
CA VAL A 84 11.56 5.11 -5.15
C VAL A 84 10.95 3.72 -5.38
N ASP A 85 11.72 2.76 -5.85
CA ASP A 85 11.23 1.40 -6.05
C ASP A 85 10.93 0.72 -4.72
N ALA A 86 11.75 0.98 -3.68
CA ALA A 86 11.46 0.48 -2.33
C ALA A 86 10.11 1.02 -1.80
N ALA A 87 9.80 2.28 -2.08
CA ALA A 87 8.52 2.88 -1.72
C ALA A 87 7.35 2.24 -2.47
N ARG A 88 7.51 1.97 -3.77
CA ARG A 88 6.49 1.30 -4.60
C ARG A 88 6.24 -0.13 -4.12
N PHE A 89 7.28 -0.87 -3.76
CA PHE A 89 7.13 -2.20 -3.16
C PHE A 89 6.40 -2.16 -1.82
N ALA A 90 6.75 -1.20 -0.96
CA ALA A 90 6.07 -1.00 0.32
C ALA A 90 4.57 -0.69 0.14
N GLN A 91 4.23 0.18 -0.83
CA GLN A 91 2.83 0.47 -1.17
C GLN A 91 2.10 -0.76 -1.71
N ALA A 92 2.75 -1.56 -2.55
CA ALA A 92 2.17 -2.79 -3.07
C ALA A 92 1.87 -3.79 -1.93
N ALA A 93 2.81 -3.95 -0.98
CA ALA A 93 2.63 -4.80 0.18
C ALA A 93 1.47 -4.32 1.08
N LEU A 94 1.43 -3.02 1.40
CA LEU A 94 0.36 -2.43 2.20
C LEU A 94 -1.01 -2.58 1.53
N GLY A 95 -1.09 -2.39 0.21
CA GLY A 95 -2.31 -2.62 -0.56
C GLY A 95 -2.82 -4.06 -0.46
N SER A 96 -1.92 -5.04 -0.51
CA SER A 96 -2.27 -6.46 -0.33
C SER A 96 -2.71 -6.78 1.11
N VAL A 97 -2.08 -6.17 2.11
CA VAL A 97 -2.52 -6.28 3.52
C VAL A 97 -3.94 -5.74 3.69
N SER A 98 -4.28 -4.62 3.04
CA SER A 98 -5.64 -4.07 3.07
C SER A 98 -6.68 -5.06 2.54
N CYS A 99 -6.39 -5.83 1.50
CA CYS A 99 -7.28 -6.89 1.00
C CYS A 99 -7.52 -7.98 2.05
N VAL A 100 -6.46 -8.40 2.77
CA VAL A 100 -6.56 -9.38 3.86
C VAL A 100 -7.36 -8.83 5.04
N LEU A 101 -7.11 -7.58 5.43
CA LEU A 101 -7.85 -6.91 6.51
C LEU A 101 -9.33 -6.77 6.17
N LEU A 102 -9.66 -6.40 4.94
CA LEU A 102 -11.04 -6.30 4.49
C LEU A 102 -11.74 -7.66 4.52
N PHE A 103 -11.07 -8.74 4.09
CA PHE A 103 -11.59 -10.09 4.28
C PHE A 103 -11.79 -10.45 5.74
N ALA A 104 -10.84 -10.12 6.62
CA ALA A 104 -10.94 -10.41 8.06
C ALA A 104 -12.09 -9.63 8.72
N ILE A 105 -12.32 -8.38 8.31
CA ILE A 105 -13.43 -7.55 8.76
C ILE A 105 -14.76 -8.13 8.26
N THR A 106 -14.86 -8.45 6.97
CA THR A 106 -16.08 -9.05 6.39
C THR A 106 -16.40 -10.42 6.99
N ASP A 107 -15.39 -11.25 7.28
CA ASP A 107 -15.54 -12.53 7.97
C ASP A 107 -16.04 -12.34 9.42
N ARG A 108 -15.58 -11.31 10.12
CA ARG A 108 -16.04 -10.98 11.48
C ARG A 108 -17.42 -10.35 11.54
N VAL A 109 -17.71 -9.41 10.63
CA VAL A 109 -18.92 -8.57 10.66
C VAL A 109 -20.06 -9.23 9.87
N GLY A 110 -19.73 -9.85 8.73
CA GLY A 110 -20.72 -10.29 7.74
C GLY A 110 -21.38 -11.65 8.00
N GLY A 111 -21.09 -12.29 9.15
CA GLY A 111 -21.45 -13.67 9.47
C GLY A 111 -22.74 -14.17 8.81
N ARG A 112 -22.60 -14.93 7.70
CA ARG A 112 -23.62 -15.63 6.86
C ARG A 112 -24.91 -14.87 6.48
N ARG A 113 -25.21 -13.70 7.07
CA ARG A 113 -26.44 -12.90 6.96
C ARG A 113 -26.27 -11.66 6.09
N ALA A 114 -25.06 -11.10 5.99
CA ALA A 114 -24.80 -9.99 5.06
C ALA A 114 -24.94 -10.40 3.58
N ALA A 115 -24.68 -11.68 3.27
CA ALA A 115 -24.92 -12.26 1.95
C ALA A 115 -26.41 -12.33 1.58
N TRP A 116 -27.32 -12.49 2.57
CA TRP A 116 -28.77 -12.49 2.33
C TRP A 116 -29.31 -11.08 2.12
N ILE A 117 -28.77 -10.07 2.79
CA ILE A 117 -29.19 -8.67 2.63
C ILE A 117 -28.74 -8.10 1.28
N ALA A 118 -27.56 -8.48 0.79
CA ALA A 118 -27.11 -8.10 -0.55
C ALA A 118 -27.83 -8.86 -1.69
N TRP A 119 -28.44 -10.02 -1.40
CA TRP A 119 -29.09 -10.88 -2.40
C TRP A 119 -30.61 -10.73 -2.43
N GLY A 120 -31.27 -10.41 -1.32
CA GLY A 120 -32.74 -10.31 -1.21
C GLY A 120 -33.33 -8.91 -1.37
N GLY A 121 -32.71 -8.06 -2.19
CA GLY A 121 -33.09 -6.65 -2.35
C GLY A 121 -33.53 -6.26 -3.76
N MET A 122 -34.20 -7.14 -4.50
CA MET A 122 -35.09 -6.80 -5.63
C MET A 122 -36.24 -7.81 -5.69
#